data_AF-A0A7C2UR70-F1
#
_entry.id   AF-A0A7C2UR70-F1
#
_cell.length_a   1.000
_cell.length_b   1.000
_cell.length_c   1.000
_cell.angle_alpha   90.00
_cell.angle_beta   90.00
_cell.angle_gamma   90.00
#
_symmetry.space_group_name_H-M   'P 1'
#
loop_
_entity.id
_entity.type
_entity.pdbx_description
1 polymer ?
#
loop_
_entity_poly.entity_id
_entity_poly.type
_entity_poly.pdbx_seq_one_letter_code
_entity_poly.pdbx_strand_id
1 'polypeptide(L)'
;MTGLARVRAAWEELEKALAERIGSLDAMHAALERAGYVPEGRPRLREAVAKLRQAAGPRDLAAADRAVEDALLQIYRGLPRERIEAIRQAQNRLAQADEERDLARSSYNDLALSWALLARRFPYRHIARRRGLIPPEPFLLPGEEAEWARRHLG
;
A
#
# COMPACT_ATOMS: atom_id res chain seq x y z
N MET A 1 8.10 24.52 4.36
CA MET A 1 8.16 23.28 3.55
C MET A 1 7.27 23.45 2.32
N THR A 2 7.78 23.21 1.11
CA THR A 2 6.99 23.35 -0.14
C THR A 2 5.99 22.19 -0.27
N GLY A 3 4.93 22.35 -1.08
CA GLY A 3 3.96 21.27 -1.25
C GLY A 3 4.54 20.01 -1.93
N LEU A 4 5.52 20.15 -2.83
CA LEU A 4 6.27 19.00 -3.36
C LEU A 4 7.11 18.29 -2.28
N ALA A 5 7.71 19.05 -1.35
CA ALA A 5 8.42 18.45 -0.22
C ALA A 5 7.47 17.68 0.70
N ARG A 6 6.23 18.17 0.89
CA ARG A 6 5.19 17.43 1.64
C ARG A 6 4.79 16.13 0.96
N VAL A 7 4.58 16.14 -0.36
CA VAL A 7 4.28 14.91 -1.11
C VAL A 7 5.43 13.92 -0.99
N ARG A 8 6.67 14.38 -1.14
CA ARG A 8 7.85 13.52 -1.01
C ARG A 8 7.97 12.91 0.37
N ALA A 9 7.79 13.71 1.42
CA ALA A 9 7.80 13.20 2.80
C ALA A 9 6.68 12.16 3.02
N ALA A 10 5.47 12.41 2.53
CA ALA A 10 4.38 11.44 2.62
C ALA A 10 4.66 10.15 1.83
N TRP A 11 5.39 10.25 0.71
CA TRP A 11 5.86 9.08 -0.04
C TRP A 11 6.88 8.27 0.77
N GLU A 12 7.87 8.93 1.36
CA GLU A 12 8.91 8.30 2.18
C GLU A 12 8.29 7.58 3.40
N GLU A 13 7.28 8.17 4.05
CA GLU A 13 6.53 7.51 5.13
C GLU A 13 5.74 6.29 4.65
N LEU A 14 5.14 6.35 3.45
CA LEU A 14 4.46 5.20 2.86
C LEU A 14 5.44 4.07 2.50
N GLU A 15 6.61 4.39 1.93
CA GLU A 15 7.66 3.41 1.65
C GLU A 15 8.14 2.72 2.93
N LYS A 16 8.29 3.49 4.02
CA LYS A 16 8.65 2.95 5.33
C LYS A 16 7.56 2.01 5.86
N ALA A 17 6.29 2.43 5.83
CA ALA A 17 5.17 1.59 6.28
C ALA A 17 5.05 0.30 5.45
N LEU A 18 5.28 0.38 4.13
CA LEU A 18 5.34 -0.80 3.25
C LEU A 18 6.49 -1.74 3.62
N ALA A 19 7.68 -1.21 3.95
CA ALA A 19 8.80 -2.03 4.39
C ALA A 19 8.51 -2.75 5.72
N GLU A 20 7.90 -2.07 6.68
CA GLU A 20 7.46 -2.67 7.96
C GLU A 20 6.39 -3.75 7.74
N ARG A 21 5.44 -3.49 6.83
CA ARG A 21 4.43 -4.46 6.40
C ARG A 21 5.08 -5.70 5.78
N ILE A 22 6.04 -5.54 4.87
CA ILE A 22 6.79 -6.66 4.27
C ILE A 22 7.45 -7.52 5.34
N GLY A 23 8.11 -6.91 6.33
CA GLY A 23 8.70 -7.65 7.46
C GLY A 23 7.66 -8.44 8.27
N SER A 24 6.48 -7.85 8.48
CA SER A 24 5.36 -8.52 9.16
C SER A 24 4.78 -9.68 8.34
N LEU A 25 4.71 -9.53 7.01
CA LEU A 25 4.29 -10.58 6.08
C LEU A 25 5.27 -11.76 6.08
N ASP A 26 6.57 -11.51 6.14
CA ASP A 26 7.58 -12.57 6.27
C ASP A 26 7.41 -13.33 7.60
N ALA A 27 7.17 -12.61 8.70
CA ALA A 27 6.93 -13.21 9.99
C ALA A 27 5.65 -14.09 9.99
N MET A 28 4.59 -13.63 9.34
CA MET A 28 3.35 -14.39 9.14
C MET A 28 3.61 -15.65 8.31
N HIS A 29 4.34 -15.54 7.20
CA HIS A 29 4.71 -16.70 6.38
C HIS A 29 5.51 -17.73 7.20
N ALA A 30 6.49 -17.31 8.00
CA ALA A 30 7.28 -18.19 8.85
C ALA A 30 6.46 -18.83 9.99
N ALA A 31 5.43 -18.15 10.52
CA ALA A 31 4.52 -18.72 11.50
C ALA A 31 3.63 -19.81 10.88
N LEU A 32 3.07 -19.55 9.70
CA LEU A 32 2.27 -20.52 8.93
C LEU A 32 3.10 -21.76 8.58
N GLU A 33 4.34 -21.56 8.17
CA GLU A 33 5.27 -22.64 7.82
C GLU A 33 5.56 -23.58 8.98
N ARG A 34 5.97 -23.03 10.13
CA ARG A 34 6.26 -23.83 11.33
C ARG A 34 5.06 -24.59 11.86
N ALA A 35 3.86 -24.03 11.68
CA ALA A 35 2.62 -24.63 12.13
C ALA A 35 2.03 -25.63 11.11
N GLY A 36 2.59 -25.73 9.90
CA GLY A 36 2.14 -26.68 8.87
C GLY A 36 0.83 -26.32 8.19
N TYR A 37 0.39 -25.05 8.27
CA TYR A 37 -0.90 -24.63 7.73
C TYR A 37 -0.81 -23.97 6.35
N VAL A 38 -1.93 -24.07 5.62
CA VAL A 38 -2.20 -23.39 4.34
C VAL A 38 -1.10 -23.61 3.28
N PRO A 39 -0.77 -24.87 2.94
CA PRO A 39 0.32 -25.19 2.01
C PRO A 39 0.11 -24.58 0.60
N GLU A 40 -1.15 -24.41 0.16
CA GLU A 40 -1.47 -23.84 -1.15
C GLU A 40 -1.47 -22.30 -1.17
N GLY A 41 -1.84 -21.66 -0.06
CA GLY A 41 -1.87 -20.20 0.06
C GLY A 41 -0.51 -19.57 0.33
N ARG A 42 0.41 -20.31 0.98
CA ARG A 42 1.77 -19.85 1.29
C ARG A 42 2.59 -19.46 0.05
N PRO A 43 2.66 -20.25 -1.03
CA PRO A 43 3.36 -19.87 -2.27
C PRO A 43 2.81 -18.58 -2.87
N ARG A 44 1.48 -18.41 -2.87
CA ARG A 44 0.82 -17.20 -3.39
C ARG A 44 1.20 -15.96 -2.58
N LEU A 45 1.18 -16.06 -1.25
CA LEU A 45 1.63 -14.96 -0.39
C LEU A 45 3.10 -14.61 -0.65
N ARG A 46 3.97 -15.62 -0.75
CA ARG A 46 5.39 -15.41 -1.05
C ARG A 46 5.60 -14.72 -2.40
N GLU A 47 4.89 -15.14 -3.44
CA GLU A 47 4.94 -14.53 -4.76
C GLU A 47 4.44 -13.08 -4.73
N ALA A 48 3.32 -12.82 -4.05
CA ALA A 48 2.77 -11.48 -3.89
C ALA A 48 3.74 -10.54 -3.15
N VAL A 49 4.38 -11.01 -2.08
CA VAL A 49 5.42 -10.25 -1.35
C VAL A 49 6.65 -10.01 -2.25
N ALA A 50 7.05 -10.97 -3.06
CA ALA A 50 8.15 -10.80 -4.00
C ALA A 50 7.83 -9.73 -5.06
N LYS A 51 6.60 -9.74 -5.60
CA LYS A 51 6.10 -8.70 -6.50
C LYS A 51 6.08 -7.32 -5.82
N LEU A 52 5.64 -7.26 -4.57
CA LEU A 52 5.63 -6.01 -3.79
C LEU A 52 7.04 -5.43 -3.62
N ARG A 53 8.06 -6.26 -3.41
CA ARG A 53 9.47 -5.82 -3.34
C ARG A 53 10.05 -5.36 -4.67
N GLN A 54 9.54 -5.88 -5.80
CA GLN A 54 10.05 -5.58 -7.14
C GLN A 54 9.29 -4.45 -7.83
N ALA A 55 8.09 -4.13 -7.37
CA ALA A 55 7.25 -3.09 -7.93
C ALA A 55 7.96 -1.73 -7.91
N ALA A 56 7.85 -1.01 -9.02
CA ALA A 56 8.50 0.27 -9.20
C ALA A 56 7.44 1.37 -9.33
N GLY A 57 7.46 2.30 -8.38
CA GLY A 57 6.56 3.44 -8.37
C GLY A 57 5.17 3.15 -7.79
N PRO A 58 4.39 4.22 -7.54
CA PRO A 58 3.19 4.14 -6.69
C PRO A 58 2.10 3.20 -7.21
N ARG A 59 1.84 3.19 -8.52
CA ARG A 59 0.75 2.38 -9.10
C ARG A 59 1.08 0.89 -9.13
N ASP A 60 2.29 0.52 -9.51
CA ASP A 60 2.74 -0.88 -9.48
C ASP A 60 2.76 -1.41 -8.06
N LEU A 61 3.19 -0.59 -7.10
CA LEU A 61 3.13 -0.93 -5.68
C LEU A 61 1.68 -1.14 -5.21
N ALA A 62 0.74 -0.28 -5.60
CA ALA A 62 -0.68 -0.47 -5.28
C ALA A 62 -1.26 -1.79 -5.83
N ALA A 63 -0.88 -2.16 -7.05
CA ALA A 63 -1.29 -3.43 -7.65
C ALA A 63 -0.70 -4.64 -6.92
N ALA A 64 0.60 -4.61 -6.59
CA ALA A 64 1.25 -5.67 -5.84
C ALA A 64 0.71 -5.78 -4.41
N ASP A 65 0.41 -4.65 -3.78
CA ASP A 65 -0.15 -4.56 -2.43
C ASP A 65 -1.57 -5.14 -2.38
N ARG A 66 -2.41 -4.88 -3.39
CA ARG A 66 -3.71 -5.55 -3.56
C ARG A 66 -3.55 -7.07 -3.70
N ALA A 67 -2.58 -7.54 -4.47
CA ALA A 67 -2.35 -8.98 -4.62
C ALA A 67 -1.95 -9.65 -3.29
N VAL A 68 -1.26 -8.94 -2.41
CA VAL A 68 -0.98 -9.41 -1.04
C VAL A 68 -2.28 -9.51 -0.23
N GLU A 69 -3.15 -8.50 -0.27
CA GLU A 69 -4.45 -8.54 0.43
C GLU A 69 -5.30 -9.74 -0.01
N ASP A 70 -5.34 -10.01 -1.32
CA ASP A 70 -6.06 -11.17 -1.87
C ASP A 70 -5.47 -12.51 -1.38
N ALA A 71 -4.14 -12.62 -1.33
CA ALA A 71 -3.46 -13.81 -0.82
C ALA A 71 -3.72 -14.02 0.69
N LEU A 72 -3.69 -12.94 1.49
CA LEU A 72 -4.01 -12.98 2.91
C LEU A 72 -5.46 -13.42 3.16
N LEU A 73 -6.42 -12.90 2.38
CA LEU A 73 -7.82 -13.28 2.49
C LEU A 73 -8.02 -14.77 2.25
N GLN A 74 -7.33 -15.35 1.26
CA GLN A 74 -7.34 -16.79 1.01
C GLN A 74 -6.74 -17.58 2.17
N ILE A 75 -5.63 -17.11 2.73
CA ILE A 75 -4.99 -17.74 3.89
C ILE A 75 -5.94 -17.74 5.09
N TYR A 76 -6.54 -16.60 5.42
CA TYR A 76 -7.43 -16.48 6.56
C TYR A 76 -8.67 -17.37 6.45
N ARG A 77 -9.18 -17.62 5.24
CA ARG A 77 -10.28 -18.57 5.01
C ARG A 77 -9.87 -20.03 5.25
N GLY A 78 -8.58 -20.36 5.07
CA GLY A 78 -8.05 -21.70 5.23
C GLY A 78 -7.46 -21.99 6.61
N LEU A 79 -7.43 -21.01 7.52
CA LEU A 79 -6.91 -21.21 8.87
C LEU A 79 -7.91 -21.99 9.75
N PRO A 80 -7.42 -22.91 10.60
CA PRO A 80 -8.27 -23.56 11.59
C PRO A 80 -8.81 -22.53 12.60
N ARG A 81 -9.93 -22.89 13.25
CA ARG A 81 -10.48 -22.07 14.34
C ARG A 81 -9.68 -22.21 15.63
N GLU A 82 -8.81 -23.23 15.76
CA GLU A 82 -7.92 -23.36 16.90
C GLU A 82 -6.93 -22.18 16.97
N ARG A 83 -6.79 -21.60 18.16
CA ARG A 83 -5.85 -20.51 18.39
C ARG A 83 -4.43 -21.04 18.48
N ILE A 84 -3.62 -20.70 17.47
CA ILE A 84 -2.18 -20.90 17.51
C ILE A 84 -1.53 -19.57 17.84
N GLU A 85 -0.93 -19.50 19.03
CA GLU A 85 -0.43 -18.26 19.60
C GLU A 85 0.60 -17.56 18.70
N ALA A 86 1.48 -18.33 18.04
CA ALA A 86 2.47 -17.79 17.11
C ALA A 86 1.81 -17.14 15.87
N ILE A 87 0.73 -17.73 15.34
CA ILE A 87 -0.01 -17.16 14.20
C ILE A 87 -0.77 -15.92 14.65
N ARG A 88 -1.40 -15.96 15.83
CA ARG A 88 -2.11 -14.81 16.41
C ARG A 88 -1.18 -13.61 16.61
N GLN A 89 0.02 -13.83 17.14
CA GLN A 89 1.01 -12.75 17.30
C GLN A 89 1.46 -12.18 15.95
N ALA A 90 1.65 -13.02 14.94
CA ALA A 90 2.01 -12.56 13.60
C ALA A 90 0.86 -11.78 12.94
N GLN A 91 -0.39 -12.24 13.10
CA GLN A 91 -1.58 -11.52 12.63
C GLN A 91 -1.72 -10.16 13.29
N ASN A 92 -1.50 -10.05 14.60
CA ASN A 92 -1.57 -8.78 15.31
C ASN A 92 -0.52 -7.77 14.82
N ARG A 93 0.73 -8.22 14.61
CA ARG A 93 1.79 -7.37 14.06
C ARG A 93 1.48 -6.94 12.63
N LEU A 94 0.97 -7.87 11.83
CA LEU A 94 0.57 -7.57 10.46
C LEU A 94 -0.60 -6.57 10.42
N ALA A 95 -1.60 -6.74 11.27
CA ALA A 95 -2.72 -5.81 11.38
C ALA A 95 -2.25 -4.40 11.75
N GLN A 96 -1.32 -4.28 12.71
CA GLN A 96 -0.72 -2.99 13.06
C GLN A 96 0.02 -2.38 11.87
N ALA A 97 0.81 -3.16 11.13
CA ALA A 97 1.51 -2.67 9.96
C ALA A 97 0.55 -2.31 8.79
N ASP A 98 -0.56 -3.02 8.65
CA ASP A 98 -1.62 -2.70 7.69
C ASP A 98 -2.28 -1.36 8.01
N GLU A 99 -2.56 -1.09 9.30
CA GLU A 99 -3.12 0.18 9.77
C GLU A 99 -2.18 1.36 9.49
N GLU A 100 -0.90 1.24 9.84
CA GLU A 100 0.11 2.28 9.57
C GLU A 100 0.26 2.53 8.06
N ARG A 101 0.27 1.46 7.26
CA ARG A 101 0.27 1.56 5.79
C ARG A 101 -0.96 2.28 5.27
N ASP A 102 -2.15 1.99 5.79
CA ASP A 102 -3.39 2.62 5.34
C ASP A 102 -3.43 4.12 5.67
N LEU A 103 -2.92 4.52 6.85
CA LEU A 103 -2.77 5.93 7.23
C LEU A 103 -1.79 6.66 6.31
N ALA A 104 -0.61 6.08 6.08
CA ALA A 104 0.40 6.65 5.20
C ALA A 104 -0.10 6.75 3.74
N ARG A 105 -0.79 5.69 3.25
CA ARG A 105 -1.42 5.67 1.93
C ARG A 105 -2.41 6.81 1.79
N SER A 106 -3.26 7.01 2.80
CA SER A 106 -4.28 8.05 2.77
C SER A 106 -3.66 9.44 2.64
N SER A 107 -2.70 9.75 3.52
CA SER A 107 -1.95 11.02 3.51
C SER A 107 -1.25 11.28 2.17
N TYR A 108 -0.58 10.27 1.61
CA TYR A 108 0.08 10.39 0.32
C TYR A 108 -0.91 10.65 -0.82
N ASN A 109 -1.97 9.85 -0.91
CA ASN A 109 -2.95 9.93 -2.00
C ASN A 109 -3.70 11.26 -2.00
N ASP A 110 -4.08 11.77 -0.83
CA ASP A 110 -4.74 13.06 -0.70
C ASP A 110 -3.85 14.18 -1.25
N LEU A 111 -2.56 14.16 -0.92
CA LEU A 111 -1.60 15.15 -1.41
C LEU A 111 -1.32 14.99 -2.91
N ALA A 112 -1.09 13.77 -3.38
CA ALA A 112 -0.82 13.47 -4.78
C ALA A 112 -1.99 13.89 -5.69
N LEU A 113 -3.22 13.52 -5.32
CA LEU A 113 -4.42 13.87 -6.07
C LEU A 113 -4.76 15.36 -5.97
N SER A 114 -4.61 15.98 -4.79
CA SER A 114 -4.77 17.44 -4.66
C SER A 114 -3.83 18.18 -5.61
N TRP A 115 -2.57 17.73 -5.71
CA TRP A 115 -1.59 18.30 -6.63
C TRP A 115 -1.99 18.08 -8.10
N ALA A 116 -2.43 16.88 -8.45
CA ALA A 116 -2.88 16.55 -9.80
C ALA A 116 -4.10 17.38 -10.23
N LEU A 117 -5.07 17.57 -9.33
CA LEU A 117 -6.25 18.42 -9.56
C LEU A 117 -5.86 19.88 -9.73
N LEU A 118 -4.99 20.39 -8.85
CA LEU A 118 -4.50 21.78 -8.93
C LEU A 118 -3.75 22.03 -10.25
N ALA A 119 -2.85 21.13 -10.64
CA ALA A 119 -2.07 21.23 -11.87
C ALA A 119 -2.94 21.20 -13.15
N ARG A 120 -4.20 20.76 -13.06
CA ARG A 120 -5.16 20.77 -14.17
C ARG A 120 -5.97 22.06 -14.26
N ARG A 121 -6.00 22.90 -13.20
CA ARG A 121 -6.83 24.11 -13.12
C ARG A 121 -6.08 25.38 -13.54
N PHE A 122 -6.77 26.33 -14.18
CA PHE A 122 -6.22 27.68 -14.43
C PHE A 122 -6.08 28.47 -13.12
N PRO A 123 -5.00 29.27 -12.91
CA PRO A 123 -3.85 29.49 -13.80
C PRO A 123 -2.72 28.46 -13.63
N TYR A 124 -2.82 27.58 -12.62
CA TYR A 124 -1.78 26.62 -12.25
C TYR A 124 -1.38 25.67 -13.38
N ARG A 125 -2.29 25.29 -14.27
CA ARG A 125 -2.00 24.51 -15.48
C ARG A 125 -0.93 25.15 -16.36
N HIS A 126 -0.98 26.46 -16.55
CA HIS A 126 0.03 27.16 -17.35
C HIS A 126 1.38 27.21 -16.63
N ILE A 127 1.36 27.43 -15.31
CA ILE A 127 2.57 27.46 -14.48
C ILE A 127 3.25 26.08 -14.48
N ALA A 128 2.48 25.02 -14.24
CA ALA A 128 2.97 23.64 -14.24
C ALA A 128 3.57 23.26 -15.60
N ARG A 129 2.88 23.58 -16.71
CA ARG A 129 3.38 23.31 -18.06
C ARG A 129 4.67 24.08 -18.36
N ARG A 130 4.74 25.38 -18.03
CA ARG A 130 5.95 26.20 -18.26
C ARG A 130 7.14 25.72 -17.43
N ARG A 131 6.89 25.19 -16.23
CA ARG A 131 7.92 24.69 -15.32
C ARG A 131 8.21 23.20 -15.47
N GLY A 132 7.57 22.50 -16.42
CA GLY A 132 7.74 21.06 -16.60
C GLY A 132 7.36 20.23 -15.37
N LEU A 133 6.44 20.72 -14.53
CA LEU A 133 6.04 20.03 -13.31
C LEU A 133 5.12 18.85 -13.66
N ILE A 134 5.59 17.65 -13.36
CA ILE A 134 4.82 16.41 -13.50
C ILE A 134 4.14 16.13 -12.16
N PRO A 135 2.81 15.98 -12.12
CA PRO A 135 2.12 15.60 -10.90
C PRO A 135 2.61 14.24 -10.38
N PRO A 136 2.66 14.06 -9.05
CA PRO A 136 2.96 12.75 -8.46
C PRO A 136 1.92 11.71 -8.90
N GLU A 137 2.36 10.48 -9.12
CA GLU A 137 1.44 9.37 -9.37
C GLU A 137 0.81 8.90 -8.05
N PRO A 138 -0.51 8.71 -7.95
CA PRO A 138 -1.14 8.22 -6.72
C PRO A 138 -0.84 6.73 -6.50
N PHE A 139 -0.82 6.31 -5.24
CA PHE A 139 -0.83 4.90 -4.82
C PHE A 139 -2.27 4.38 -4.92
N LEU A 140 -2.75 4.16 -6.14
CA LEU A 140 -4.11 3.69 -6.42
C LEU A 140 -4.12 2.83 -7.68
N LEU A 141 -5.09 1.91 -7.76
CA LEU A 141 -5.32 1.17 -8.99
C LEU A 141 -5.92 2.10 -10.06
N PRO A 142 -5.69 1.82 -11.36
CA PRO A 142 -6.31 2.58 -12.43
C PRO A 142 -7.83 2.64 -12.29
N GLY A 143 -8.40 3.86 -12.24
CA GLY A 143 -9.83 4.09 -12.13
C GLY A 143 -10.32 4.40 -10.71
N GLU A 144 -9.51 4.13 -9.67
CA GLU A 144 -9.87 4.45 -8.28
C GLU A 144 -9.71 5.95 -7.95
N GLU A 145 -9.00 6.72 -8.78
CA GLU A 145 -8.64 8.12 -8.47
C GLU A 145 -9.87 9.04 -8.33
N ALA A 146 -10.87 8.85 -9.19
CA ALA A 146 -12.09 9.67 -9.16
C ALA A 146 -12.96 9.35 -7.93
N GLU A 147 -13.01 8.08 -7.53
CA GLU A 147 -13.72 7.66 -6.33
C GLU A 147 -13.01 8.14 -5.07
N TRP A 148 -11.68 8.02 -5.02
CA TRP A 148 -10.87 8.52 -3.93
C TRP A 148 -11.08 10.03 -3.74
N ALA A 149 -10.93 10.81 -4.82
CA ALA A 149 -11.08 12.26 -4.78
C ALA A 149 -12.46 12.68 -4.29
N ARG A 150 -13.54 11.98 -4.68
CA ARG A 150 -14.89 12.26 -4.17
C ARG A 150 -15.04 12.00 -2.68
N ARG A 151 -14.38 10.98 -2.14
CA ARG A 151 -14.49 10.60 -0.72
C ARG A 151 -13.63 11.44 0.22
N HIS A 152 -12.45 11.86 -0.22
CA HIS A 152 -11.44 12.45 0.66
C HIS A 152 -11.17 13.94 0.38
N LEU A 153 -11.48 14.44 -0.82
CA LEU A 153 -11.20 15.82 -1.24
C LEU A 153 -12.46 16.64 -1.57
N GLY A 154 -13.64 16.01 -1.48
CA GLY A 154 -14.94 16.59 -1.82
C GLY A 154 -15.65 17.26 -0.66
#